data_AF-A0A1A8ZAX3-F1
#
_entry.id   AF-A0A1A8ZAX3-F1
#
_cell.length_a   1.000
_cell.length_b   1.000
_cell.length_c   1.000
_cell.angle_alpha   90.00
_cell.angle_beta   90.00
_cell.angle_gamma   90.00
#
_symmetry.space_group_name_H-M   'P 1'
#
loop_
_entity.id
_entity.type
_entity.pdbx_description
1 polymer ?
#
loop_
_entity_poly.entity_id
_entity_poly.type
_entity_poly.pdbx_seq_one_letter_code
_entity_poly.pdbx_strand_id
1 'polypeptide(L)'
;MPDDLDLDNAIETIVVDAYGADEHHSAFLTVIEDETHLPTTAALLGTPVTVTSIDYTTEARGIVATCHGPHGAGEVAFADPAFPPDTVTAWIHAAYRRYPVLTPFPARPRPEWTWPST
;
A
#
# COMPACT_ATOMS: atom_id res chain seq x y z
N MET A 1 16.25 -1.93 4.53
CA MET A 1 15.14 -0.99 4.29
C MET A 1 15.47 -0.25 3.02
N PRO A 2 14.49 -0.01 2.13
CA PRO A 2 14.73 0.83 0.95
C PRO A 2 15.26 2.20 1.37
N ASP A 3 16.03 2.83 0.50
CA ASP A 3 16.52 4.19 0.75
C ASP A 3 15.34 5.16 0.78
N ASP A 4 15.42 6.15 1.66
CA ASP A 4 14.37 7.14 1.86
C ASP A 4 14.03 7.89 0.56
N LEU A 5 15.04 8.15 -0.28
CA LEU A 5 14.88 8.84 -1.55
C LEU A 5 14.09 8.02 -2.58
N ASP A 6 14.29 6.70 -2.63
CA ASP A 6 13.59 5.85 -3.60
C ASP A 6 12.08 5.80 -3.29
N LEU A 7 11.71 5.76 -2.00
CA LEU A 7 10.30 5.82 -1.59
C LEU A 7 9.71 7.21 -1.81
N ASP A 8 10.48 8.28 -1.58
CA ASP A 8 10.02 9.65 -1.86
C ASP A 8 9.72 9.83 -3.36
N ASN A 9 10.57 9.31 -4.25
CA ASN A 9 10.31 9.31 -5.70
C ASN A 9 9.05 8.52 -6.07
N ALA A 10 8.80 7.39 -5.40
CA ALA A 10 7.59 6.61 -5.62
C ALA A 10 6.34 7.39 -5.16
N ILE A 11 6.40 8.06 -4.00
CA ILE A 11 5.32 8.93 -3.52
C ILE A 11 5.07 10.06 -4.52
N GLU A 12 6.11 10.77 -4.94
CA GLU A 12 6.01 11.86 -5.91
C GLU A 12 5.37 11.40 -7.22
N THR A 13 5.72 10.20 -7.70
CA THR A 13 5.10 9.59 -8.89
C THR A 13 3.61 9.35 -8.68
N ILE A 14 3.21 8.83 -7.52
CA ILE A 14 1.82 8.48 -7.21
C ILE A 14 0.95 9.75 -7.09
N VAL A 15 1.44 10.79 -6.41
CA VAL A 15 0.63 11.97 -6.07
C VAL A 15 0.84 13.16 -7.01
N VAL A 16 1.55 12.98 -8.14
CA VAL A 16 2.01 14.08 -9.02
C VAL A 16 0.89 15.01 -9.49
N ASP A 17 -0.32 14.50 -9.74
CA ASP A 17 -1.49 15.26 -10.19
C ASP A 17 -2.64 15.19 -9.17
N ALA A 18 -2.30 14.98 -7.90
CA ALA A 18 -3.25 14.95 -6.80
C ALA A 18 -3.07 16.18 -5.91
N TYR A 19 -4.18 16.82 -5.53
CA TYR A 19 -4.22 18.04 -4.74
C TYR A 19 -5.01 17.81 -3.44
N GLY A 20 -4.28 17.60 -2.35
CA GLY A 20 -4.86 17.45 -1.01
C GLY A 20 -5.12 15.99 -0.63
N ALA A 21 -5.50 15.77 0.62
CA ALA A 21 -5.47 14.44 1.23
C ALA A 21 -6.42 13.44 0.52
N ASP A 22 -7.64 13.85 0.20
CA ASP A 22 -8.62 13.00 -0.50
C ASP A 22 -8.13 12.54 -1.88
N GLU A 23 -7.59 13.46 -2.67
CA GLU A 23 -7.04 13.15 -4.00
C GLU A 23 -5.78 12.28 -3.89
N HIS A 24 -4.92 12.54 -2.89
CA HIS A 24 -3.74 11.71 -2.67
C HIS A 24 -4.12 10.27 -2.30
N HIS A 25 -5.13 10.07 -1.42
CA HIS A 25 -5.64 8.74 -1.10
C HIS A 25 -6.25 8.04 -2.31
N SER A 26 -6.97 8.77 -3.15
CA SER A 26 -7.54 8.25 -4.40
C SER A 26 -6.45 7.85 -5.41
N ALA A 27 -5.37 8.63 -5.50
CA ALA A 27 -4.22 8.33 -6.35
C ALA A 27 -3.48 7.07 -5.87
N PHE A 28 -3.24 6.94 -4.56
CA PHE A 28 -2.71 5.72 -3.98
C PHE A 28 -3.61 4.51 -4.25
N LEU A 29 -4.92 4.64 -4.05
CA LEU A 29 -5.86 3.55 -4.29
C LEU A 29 -5.79 3.07 -5.74
N THR A 30 -5.79 3.99 -6.70
CA THR A 30 -5.69 3.67 -8.14
C THR A 30 -4.43 2.84 -8.44
N VAL A 31 -3.27 3.29 -7.94
CA VAL A 31 -2.00 2.59 -8.14
C VAL A 31 -2.00 1.22 -7.45
N ILE A 32 -2.58 1.12 -6.25
CA ILE A 32 -2.70 -0.13 -5.51
C ILE A 32 -3.58 -1.13 -6.27
N GLU A 33 -4.73 -0.70 -6.79
CA GLU A 33 -5.68 -1.53 -7.54
C GLU A 33 -5.06 -2.06 -8.84
N ASP A 34 -4.30 -1.23 -9.56
CA ASP A 34 -3.64 -1.63 -10.80
C ASP A 34 -2.49 -2.62 -10.57
N GLU A 35 -1.72 -2.44 -9.49
CA GLU A 35 -0.47 -3.18 -9.25
C GLU A 35 -0.63 -4.36 -8.28
N THR A 36 -1.78 -4.47 -7.60
CA THR A 36 -2.05 -5.53 -6.63
C THR A 36 -3.06 -6.53 -7.15
N HIS A 37 -2.57 -7.71 -7.52
CA HIS A 37 -3.43 -8.83 -7.88
C HIS A 37 -4.15 -9.39 -6.64
N LEU A 38 -5.43 -9.06 -6.50
CA LEU A 38 -6.29 -9.63 -5.47
C LEU A 38 -6.94 -10.95 -5.92
N PRO A 39 -7.15 -11.92 -5.01
CA PRO A 39 -6.72 -11.90 -3.61
C PRO A 39 -5.19 -12.09 -3.48
N THR A 40 -4.59 -11.45 -2.47
CA THR A 40 -3.14 -11.55 -2.20
C THR A 40 -2.85 -11.94 -0.76
N THR A 41 -1.70 -12.57 -0.53
CA THR A 41 -1.25 -12.98 0.81
C THR A 41 -0.55 -11.84 1.53
N ALA A 42 -0.83 -11.68 2.82
CA ALA A 42 -0.12 -10.78 3.72
C ALA A 42 -0.03 -11.38 5.13
N ALA A 43 0.61 -10.66 6.05
CA ALA A 43 0.63 -11.00 7.47
C ALA A 43 0.18 -9.82 8.32
N LEU A 44 -0.83 -10.03 9.17
CA LEU A 44 -1.29 -9.04 10.13
C LEU A 44 -0.75 -9.40 11.52
N LEU A 45 0.16 -8.58 12.07
CA LEU A 45 0.85 -8.84 13.35
C LEU A 45 1.45 -10.27 13.41
N GLY A 46 2.03 -10.72 12.31
CA GLY A 46 2.62 -12.07 12.16
C GLY A 46 1.62 -13.20 11.89
N THR A 47 0.31 -12.91 11.90
CA THR A 47 -0.73 -13.88 11.53
C THR A 47 -0.96 -13.85 10.02
N PRO A 48 -0.84 -14.99 9.29
CA PRO A 48 -1.14 -15.05 7.88
C PRO A 48 -2.60 -14.68 7.60
N VAL A 49 -2.80 -13.78 6.64
CA VAL A 49 -4.13 -13.33 6.17
C VAL A 49 -4.15 -13.27 4.64
N THR A 50 -5.34 -13.31 4.07
CA THR A 50 -5.56 -13.05 2.64
C THR A 50 -6.29 -11.71 2.51
N VAL A 51 -5.69 -10.75 1.82
CA VAL A 51 -6.34 -9.48 1.46
C VAL A 51 -7.24 -9.74 0.25
N THR A 52 -8.51 -9.38 0.36
CA THR A 52 -9.54 -9.69 -0.65
C THR A 52 -10.16 -8.45 -1.29
N SER A 53 -10.16 -7.31 -0.60
CA SER A 53 -10.53 -6.00 -1.15
C SER A 53 -9.64 -4.92 -0.55
N ILE A 54 -9.48 -3.82 -1.29
CA ILE A 54 -8.81 -2.61 -0.85
C ILE A 54 -9.72 -1.46 -1.30
N ASP A 55 -10.06 -0.58 -0.37
CA ASP A 55 -11.07 0.46 -0.59
C ASP A 55 -10.63 1.76 0.09
N TYR A 56 -11.12 2.91 -0.37
CA TYR A 56 -10.96 4.19 0.34
C TYR A 56 -12.28 4.56 1.03
N THR A 57 -12.18 5.01 2.28
CA THR A 57 -13.37 5.28 3.11
C THR A 57 -13.58 6.78 3.35
N THR A 58 -12.72 7.41 4.15
CA THR A 58 -12.73 8.85 4.44
C THR A 58 -11.30 9.30 4.72
N GLU A 59 -11.03 10.61 4.66
CA GLU A 59 -9.70 11.16 4.99
C GLU A 59 -9.21 10.75 6.39
N ALA A 60 -10.14 10.64 7.37
CA ALA A 60 -9.79 10.29 8.74
C ALA A 60 -9.36 8.82 8.91
N ARG A 61 -9.81 7.93 8.02
CA ARG A 61 -9.56 6.48 8.09
C ARG A 61 -8.61 6.00 6.99
N GLY A 62 -8.48 6.76 5.91
CA GLY A 62 -7.66 6.44 4.75
C GLY A 62 -8.13 5.19 4.01
N ILE A 63 -7.18 4.54 3.36
CA ILE A 63 -7.38 3.27 2.66
C ILE A 63 -7.50 2.13 3.67
N VAL A 64 -8.48 1.26 3.46
CA VAL A 64 -8.74 0.06 4.24
C VAL A 64 -8.54 -1.20 3.40
N ALA A 65 -8.29 -2.32 4.06
CA ALA A 65 -8.18 -3.63 3.45
C ALA A 65 -9.13 -4.61 4.14
N THR A 66 -9.90 -5.36 3.36
CA THR A 66 -10.63 -6.53 3.87
C THR A 66 -9.69 -7.72 3.89
N CYS A 67 -9.46 -8.28 5.08
CA CYS A 67 -8.57 -9.40 5.30
C CYS A 67 -9.35 -10.62 5.81
N HIS A 68 -9.10 -11.79 5.22
CA HIS A 68 -9.56 -13.09 5.70
C HIS A 68 -8.43 -13.78 6.46
N GLY A 69 -8.62 -14.01 7.76
CA GLY A 69 -7.69 -14.72 8.64
C GLY A 69 -8.30 -15.96 9.28
N PRO A 70 -7.58 -16.60 10.22
CA PRO A 70 -8.04 -17.82 10.90
C PRO A 70 -9.38 -17.66 11.66
N HIS A 71 -9.70 -16.43 12.06
CA HIS A 71 -10.89 -16.11 12.86
C HIS A 71 -12.03 -15.48 12.04
N GLY A 72 -11.90 -15.43 10.71
CA GLY A 72 -12.90 -14.84 9.81
C GLY A 72 -12.38 -13.63 9.04
N ALA A 73 -13.32 -12.90 8.44
CA ALA A 73 -13.04 -11.68 7.68
C ALA A 73 -13.16 -10.43 8.56
N GLY A 74 -12.31 -9.44 8.32
CA GLY A 74 -12.35 -8.16 8.99
C GLY A 74 -11.67 -7.07 8.19
N GLU A 75 -12.10 -5.84 8.40
CA GLU A 75 -11.54 -4.65 7.77
C GLU A 75 -10.48 -4.03 8.69
N VAL A 76 -9.31 -3.72 8.12
CA VAL A 76 -8.17 -3.10 8.81
C VAL A 76 -7.66 -1.91 8.01
N ALA A 77 -6.83 -1.05 8.61
CA ALA A 77 -6.15 -0.02 7.81
C ALA A 77 -5.22 -0.69 6.81
N PHE A 78 -5.16 -0.21 5.57
CA PHE A 78 -4.29 -0.79 4.53
C PHE A 78 -2.82 -0.74 4.94
N ALA A 79 -2.44 0.18 5.84
CA ALA A 79 -1.09 0.25 6.38
C ALA A 79 -0.71 -0.96 7.26
N ASP A 80 -1.66 -1.71 7.84
CA ASP A 80 -1.37 -2.72 8.87
C ASP A 80 -0.86 -4.07 8.35
N PRO A 81 -1.38 -4.63 7.23
CA PRO A 81 -0.86 -5.88 6.67
C PRO A 81 0.57 -5.75 6.13
N ALA A 82 1.42 -6.72 6.46
CA ALA A 82 2.75 -6.86 5.86
C ALA A 82 2.69 -7.74 4.62
N PHE A 83 2.96 -7.17 3.45
CA PHE A 83 3.04 -7.90 2.19
C PHE A 83 4.42 -8.54 1.98
N PRO A 84 4.54 -9.61 1.17
CA PRO A 84 5.83 -10.21 0.84
C PRO A 84 6.78 -9.17 0.21
N PRO A 85 8.01 -8.98 0.75
CA PRO A 85 8.88 -7.85 0.40
C PRO A 85 9.23 -7.74 -1.09
N ASP A 86 9.23 -8.85 -1.82
CA ASP A 86 9.61 -8.86 -3.24
C ASP A 86 8.48 -8.43 -4.20
N THR A 87 7.28 -8.16 -3.69
CA THR A 87 6.11 -7.75 -4.50
C THR A 87 6.12 -6.26 -4.82
N VAL A 88 5.47 -5.86 -5.92
CA VAL A 88 5.21 -4.44 -6.23
C VAL A 88 4.23 -3.85 -5.20
N THR A 89 3.24 -4.62 -4.76
CA THR A 89 2.35 -4.26 -3.64
C THR A 89 3.13 -3.87 -2.38
N ALA A 90 4.16 -4.61 -1.97
CA ALA A 90 4.98 -4.24 -0.82
C ALA A 90 5.73 -2.92 -1.02
N TRP A 91 6.19 -2.62 -2.24
CA TRP A 91 6.83 -1.36 -2.60
C TRP A 91 5.87 -0.17 -2.45
N ILE A 92 4.68 -0.26 -3.07
CA ILE A 92 3.64 0.78 -3.00
C ILE A 92 3.13 0.93 -1.56
N HIS A 93 2.96 -0.18 -0.84
CA HIS A 93 2.56 -0.17 0.57
C HIS A 93 3.61 0.51 1.46
N ALA A 94 4.90 0.32 1.20
CA ALA A 94 5.97 1.02 1.90
C ALA A 94 5.90 2.55 1.65
N ALA A 95 5.63 2.98 0.42
CA ALA A 95 5.40 4.37 0.07
C ALA A 95 4.15 4.94 0.78
N TYR A 96 3.04 4.19 0.79
CA TYR A 96 1.80 4.58 1.48
C TYR A 96 1.99 4.72 2.99
N ARG A 97 2.80 3.85 3.63
CA ARG A 97 3.16 4.02 5.05
C ARG A 97 4.02 5.25 5.29
N ARG A 98 4.97 5.54 4.40
CA ARG A 98 5.87 6.69 4.53
C ARG A 98 5.16 8.03 4.37
N TYR A 99 4.15 8.12 3.49
CA TYR A 99 3.42 9.37 3.22
C TYR A 99 2.84 10.06 4.50
N PRO A 100 2.17 9.35 5.43
CA PRO A 100 1.78 9.87 6.75
C PRO A 100 2.89 9.74 7.82
N VAL A 101 4.15 9.55 7.42
CA VAL A 101 5.34 9.41 8.30
C VAL A 101 5.29 8.17 9.21
N LEU A 102 4.66 7.09 8.77
CA LEU A 102 4.81 5.79 9.42
C LEU A 102 6.10 5.11 8.96
N THR A 103 6.72 4.34 9.85
CA THR A 103 7.87 3.50 9.47
C THR A 103 7.46 2.54 8.35
N PRO A 104 8.15 2.55 7.19
CA PRO A 104 7.88 1.63 6.10
C PRO A 104 8.14 0.18 6.52
N PHE A 105 7.36 -0.74 5.99
CA PHE A 105 7.70 -2.16 6.08
C PHE A 105 8.79 -2.54 5.07
N PRO A 106 9.51 -3.66 5.30
CA PRO A 106 10.48 -4.14 4.33
C PRO A 106 9.84 -4.36 2.96
N ALA A 107 10.44 -3.73 1.95
CA ALA A 107 10.15 -3.94 0.55
C ALA A 107 11.48 -3.97 -0.23
N ARG A 108 11.52 -4.75 -1.31
CA ARG A 108 12.63 -4.72 -2.26
C ARG A 108 12.63 -3.35 -2.94
N PRO A 109 13.76 -2.61 -2.93
CA PRO A 109 13.86 -1.33 -3.65
C PRO A 109 13.56 -1.53 -5.14
N ARG A 110 12.83 -0.58 -5.72
CA ARG A 110 12.49 -0.54 -7.15
C ARG A 110 12.70 0.88 -7.69
N PRO A 111 13.95 1.38 -7.77
CA PRO A 111 14.24 2.74 -8.24
C PRO A 111 13.82 2.97 -9.71
N GLU A 112 13.70 1.89 -10.48
CA GLU A 112 13.20 1.91 -11.86
C GLU A 112 11.67 1.80 -11.97
N TRP A 113 10.95 1.70 -10.85
CA TRP A 113 9.48 1.61 -10.89
C TRP A 113 8.88 2.92 -11.37
N THR A 114 7.97 2.80 -12.34
CA THR A 114 7.19 3.89 -12.90
C THR A 114 5.75 3.44 -13.00
N TRP A 115 4.80 4.36 -12.84
CA TRP A 115 3.39 4.07 -13.03
C TRP A 115 2.76 5.04 -14.04
N PRO A 116 1.90 4.56 -14.97
CA PRO A 116 1.50 3.17 -15.15
C PRO A 116 2.64 2.28 -15.64
N SER A 117 2.74 1.05 -15.11
CA SER A 117 3.75 0.07 -15.54
C SER A 117 3.54 -0.30 -17.00
N THR A 118 4.61 -0.27 -17.81
CA THR A 118 4.58 -0.62 -19.25
C THR A 118 4.93 -2.08 -19.53
#